data_AF-A0A6L9QRY3-F1
#
_entry.id   AF-A0A6L9QRY3-F1
#
_cell.length_a   1.000
_cell.length_b   1.000
_cell.length_c   1.000
_cell.angle_alpha   90.00
_cell.angle_beta   90.00
_cell.angle_gamma   90.00
#
_symmetry.space_group_name_H-M   'P 1'
#
loop_
_entity.id
_entity.type
_entity.pdbx_description
1 polymer ?
#
loop_
_entity_poly.entity_id
_entity_poly.type
_entity_poly.pdbx_seq_one_letter_code
_entity_poly.pdbx_strand_id
1 'polypeptide(L)' 'GVRLHAVGASVLRVRIAQADEPGVVSVQAADESGRLVLSVRSLMTRPISPRGLAAAAAAGAPDGLYEVAWSEV' A
#
# COMPACT_ATOMS: atom_id res chain seq x y z
N GLY A 1 -9.87 -6.55 -11.34
CA GLY A 1 -9.50 -7.97 -11.20
C GLY A 1 -8.03 -8.09 -10.83
N VAL A 2 -7.72 -8.84 -9.77
CA VAL A 2 -6.38 -9.04 -9.20
C VAL A 2 -5.92 -10.48 -9.47
N ARG A 3 -4.65 -10.67 -9.83
CA ARG A 3 -4.06 -12.00 -10.01
C ARG A 3 -2.64 -12.03 -9.50
N LEU A 4 -2.34 -13.04 -8.69
CA LEU A 4 -0.99 -13.43 -8.31
C LEU A 4 -0.51 -14.53 -9.25
N HIS A 5 0.71 -14.40 -9.74
CA HIS A 5 1.34 -15.30 -10.71
C HIS A 5 2.49 -16.09 -10.11
N ALA A 6 3.18 -15.51 -9.13
CA ALA A 6 4.32 -16.13 -8.46
C ALA A 6 4.41 -15.66 -7.00
N VAL A 7 5.20 -16.37 -6.20
CA VAL A 7 5.54 -16.03 -4.81
C VAL A 7 7.05 -16.13 -4.59
N GLY A 8 7.52 -15.65 -3.44
CA GLY A 8 8.93 -15.79 -3.02
C GLY A 8 9.87 -14.69 -3.52
N ALA A 9 9.39 -13.73 -4.32
CA ALA A 9 10.14 -12.53 -4.64
C ALA A 9 10.28 -11.64 -3.40
N SER A 10 11.52 -11.26 -3.05
CA SER A 10 11.81 -10.30 -1.98
C SER A 10 11.87 -8.86 -2.51
N VAL A 11 12.04 -8.68 -3.83
CA VAL A 11 12.10 -7.39 -4.51
C VAL A 11 11.17 -7.40 -5.73
N LEU A 12 10.47 -6.28 -5.95
CA LEU A 12 9.57 -6.09 -7.09
C LEU A 12 9.88 -4.80 -7.84
N ARG A 13 9.88 -4.87 -9.17
CA ARG A 13 9.78 -3.73 -10.08
C ARG A 13 8.32 -3.54 -10.45
N VAL A 14 7.76 -2.38 -10.11
CA VAL A 14 6.33 -2.11 -10.26
C VAL A 14 6.10 -1.03 -11.32
N ARG A 15 5.25 -1.34 -12.29
CA ARG A 15 4.68 -0.35 -13.21
C ARG A 15 3.26 -0.02 -12.75
N ILE A 16 3.03 1.27 -12.52
CA ILE A 16 1.70 1.83 -12.26
C ILE A 16 1.38 2.76 -13.44
N ALA A 17 0.21 2.57 -14.05
CA ALA A 17 -0.26 3.40 -15.15
C ALA A 17 -1.70 3.80 -14.91
N GLN A 18 -2.07 5.02 -15.30
CA GLN A 18 -3.48 5.41 -15.35
C GLN A 18 -4.24 4.43 -16.25
N ALA A 19 -5.40 4.00 -15.77
CA ALA A 19 -6.38 3.33 -16.61
C ALA A 19 -7.27 4.37 -17.29
N ASP A 20 -8.24 3.91 -18.06
CA ASP A 20 -9.11 4.77 -18.89
C ASP A 20 -10.01 5.70 -18.05
N GLU A 21 -10.22 5.38 -16.76
CA GLU A 21 -11.09 6.12 -15.86
C GLU A 21 -10.31 6.96 -14.82
N PRO A 22 -10.75 8.19 -14.50
CA PRO A 22 -10.14 9.01 -13.47
C PRO A 22 -10.08 8.32 -12.11
N GLY A 23 -8.92 8.36 -11.47
CA GLY A 23 -8.71 7.70 -10.18
C GLY A 23 -8.52 6.19 -10.26
N VAL A 24 -8.61 5.58 -11.45
CA VAL A 24 -8.31 4.17 -11.67
C VAL A 24 -6.90 4.00 -12.20
N VAL A 25 -6.16 3.03 -11.62
CA VAL A 25 -4.84 2.64 -12.10
C VAL A 25 -4.78 1.14 -12.41
N SER A 26 -3.89 0.78 -13.33
CA SER A 26 -3.44 -0.59 -13.52
C SER A 26 -2.07 -0.80 -12.86
N VAL A 27 -1.81 -2.00 -12.37
CA VAL A 27 -0.55 -2.36 -11.69
C VAL A 27 -0.01 -3.65 -12.28
N GLN A 28 1.27 -3.65 -12.63
CA GLN A 28 2.02 -4.86 -12.93
C GLN A 28 3.29 -4.86 -12.09
N ALA A 29 3.55 -5.97 -11.39
CA ALA A 29 4.76 -6.15 -10.60
C ALA A 29 5.51 -7.38 -11.08
N ALA A 30 6.79 -7.22 -11.38
CA ALA A 30 7.72 -8.28 -11.76
C ALA A 30 8.88 -8.38 -10.77
N ASP A 31 9.48 -9.56 -10.62
CA ASP A 31 10.71 -9.75 -9.82
C ASP A 31 11.95 -9.21 -10.56
N GLU A 32 13.14 -9.37 -9.98
CA GLU A 32 14.38 -8.85 -10.58
C GLU A 32 14.76 -9.53 -11.91
N SER A 33 14.26 -10.75 -12.14
CA SER A 33 14.44 -11.49 -13.39
C SER A 33 13.47 -11.04 -14.49
N GLY A 34 12.50 -10.18 -14.15
CA GLY A 34 11.44 -9.73 -15.04
C GLY A 34 10.23 -10.67 -15.10
N ARG A 35 10.18 -11.72 -14.28
CA ARG A 35 9.04 -12.63 -14.22
C ARG A 35 7.89 -11.95 -13.47
N LEU A 36 6.70 -12.01 -14.06
CA LEU A 36 5.51 -11.39 -13.49
C LEU A 36 5.10 -12.06 -12.17
N VAL A 37 4.88 -11.26 -11.14
CA VAL A 37 4.47 -11.70 -9.78
C VAL A 37 3.02 -11.35 -9.53
N LEU A 38 2.60 -10.13 -9.85
CA LEU A 38 1.23 -9.63 -9.62
C LEU A 38 0.74 -8.81 -10.81
N SER A 39 -0.54 -8.93 -11.13
CA SER A 39 -1.23 -8.02 -12.04
C SER A 39 -2.58 -7.58 -11.48
N VAL A 40 -2.85 -6.28 -11.57
CA VAL A 40 -4.14 -5.67 -11.26
C VAL A 40 -4.60 -4.90 -12.48
N ARG A 41 -5.74 -5.30 -13.06
CA ARG A 41 -6.27 -4.65 -14.26
C ARG A 41 -6.86 -3.27 -13.99
N SER A 42 -7.52 -3.11 -12.84
CA SER A 42 -8.18 -1.88 -12.43
C SER A 42 -8.21 -1.84 -10.91
N LEU A 43 -7.67 -0.75 -10.36
CA LEU A 43 -7.62 -0.39 -8.95
C LEU A 43 -8.14 1.04 -8.83
N MET A 44 -9.35 1.20 -8.28
CA MET A 44 -9.94 2.51 -8.01
C MET A 44 -9.32 3.09 -6.74
N THR A 45 -8.78 4.30 -6.84
CA THR A 45 -8.26 5.08 -5.72
C THR A 45 -9.29 6.14 -5.35
N ARG A 46 -9.40 6.43 -4.05
CA ARG A 46 -10.30 7.48 -3.55
C ARG A 46 -9.47 8.47 -2.75
N PRO A 47 -9.66 9.78 -2.98
CA PRO A 47 -8.95 10.80 -2.21
C PRO A 47 -9.36 10.72 -0.74
N ILE A 48 -8.38 10.83 0.15
CA ILE A 48 -8.60 11.10 1.56
C ILE A 48 -8.43 12.59 1.80
N SER A 49 -9.28 13.19 2.65
CA SER A 49 -9.13 14.61 2.98
C SER A 49 -7.88 14.80 3.84
N PRO A 50 -6.99 15.77 3.52
CA PRO A 50 -5.80 16.03 4.33
C PRO A 50 -6.14 16.34 5.81
N ARG A 51 -7.23 17.07 6.03
CA ARG A 51 -7.72 17.41 7.37
C ARG A 51 -8.23 16.19 8.13
N GLY A 52 -8.93 15.27 7.46
CA GLY A 52 -9.36 14.01 8.06
C GLY A 52 -8.19 13.09 8.38
N LEU A 53 -7.18 13.04 7.50
CA LEU A 53 -5.95 12.29 7.73
C LEU A 53 -5.18 12.84 8.95
N ALA A 54 -5.03 14.17 9.05
CA ALA A 54 -4.37 14.80 10.19
C ALA A 54 -5.14 14.59 11.52
N ALA A 55 -6.48 14.68 11.48
CA ALA A 55 -7.29 14.42 12.66
C ALA A 55 -7.20 12.95 13.13
N ALA A 56 -7.15 12.00 12.20
CA ALA A 56 -6.94 10.59 12.53
C ALA A 56 -5.56 10.32 13.15
N ALA A 57 -4.52 10.99 12.64
CA ALA A 57 -3.17 10.90 13.22
C ALA A 57 -3.13 11.47 14.65
N ALA A 58 -3.80 12.60 14.90
CA ALA A 58 -3.88 13.22 16.22
C ALA A 58 -4.78 12.46 17.22
N ALA A 59 -5.71 11.64 16.72
CA ALA A 59 -6.54 10.76 17.55
C ALA A 59 -5.81 9.46 17.97
N GLY A 60 -4.73 9.10 17.27
CA GLY A 60 -3.72 8.15 17.76
C GLY A 60 -2.81 8.85 18.77
N ALA A 61 -2.35 8.12 19.79
CA ALA A 61 -1.61 8.66 20.94
C ALA A 61 -0.55 9.72 20.55
N PRO A 62 -0.35 10.76 21.39
CA PRO A 62 0.59 11.84 21.11
C PRO A 62 1.98 11.27 20.82
N ASP A 63 2.50 11.58 19.63
CA ASP A 63 3.88 11.34 19.19
C ASP A 63 4.47 9.96 19.53
N GLY A 64 3.86 8.85 19.05
CA GLY A 64 4.52 7.61 18.59
C GLY A 64 5.62 6.92 19.43
N LEU A 65 5.96 7.43 20.60
CA LEU A 65 7.03 7.01 21.49
C LEU A 65 6.37 6.30 22.66
N TYR A 66 6.36 4.99 22.54
CA TYR A 66 5.95 4.10 23.62
C TYR A 66 7.22 3.64 24.33
N GLU A 67 7.27 3.79 25.64
CA GLU A 67 8.29 3.16 26.47
C GLU A 67 7.75 1.85 27.06
N VAL A 68 8.66 0.94 27.41
CA VAL A 68 8.29 -0.28 28.10
C VAL A 68 8.14 0.04 29.59
N ALA A 69 6.91 -0.01 30.09
CA ALA A 69 6.59 0.10 31.51
C ALA A 69 6.19 -1.27 32.07
N TRP A 70 6.92 -1.74 33.08
CA TRP A 70 6.58 -2.95 33.82
C TRP A 70 5.92 -2.57 35.15
N SER A 71 4.77 -3.17 35.44
CA SER A 71 4.14 -3.15 36.76
C SER A 71 4.60 -4.35 37.57
N GLU A 72 4.95 -4.16 38.85
CA GLU A 72 5.19 -5.27 39.78
C GLU A 72 3.94 -6.15 39.91
N VAL A 73 4.20 -7.44 40.11
CA VAL A 73 3.21 -8.49 40.34
C VAL A 73 3.43 -9.08 41.71
#